data_AF-A0A453P8D1-F1
#
_entry.id   AF-A0A453P8D1-F1
#
_cell.length_a   1.000
_cell.length_b   1.000
_cell.length_c   1.000
_cell.angle_alpha   90.00
_cell.angle_beta   90.00
_cell.angle_gamma   90.00
#
_symmetry.space_group_name_H-M   'P 1'
#
loop_
_entity.id
_entity.type
_entity.pdbx_description
1 polymer ?
#
loop_
_entity_poly.entity_id
_entity_poly.type
_entity_poly.pdbx_seq_one_letter_code
_entity_poly.pdbx_strand_id
1 'polypeptide(L)'
;MVLEVRPVIDWDKGKAVEFLLQSLGLSDSENVIPIYIGDDRTDEDAFKVLRERNCGYGILVSQVPKETEAFYSLRDPSEVMEFLNSLVRWKKHSL
;
A
#
# COMPACT_ATOMS: atom_id res chain seq x y z
N MET A 1 -0.95 -12.02 25.77
CA MET A 1 0.45 -11.65 25.51
C MET A 1 0.93 -12.51 24.35
N VAL A 2 1.38 -11.89 23.25
CA VAL A 2 1.93 -12.61 22.08
C VAL A 2 3.44 -12.44 22.12
N LEU A 3 4.17 -13.55 22.00
CA LEU A 3 5.62 -13.56 21.83
C LEU A 3 5.91 -13.86 20.35
N GLU A 4 6.56 -12.93 19.68
CA GLU A 4 6.91 -13.08 18.28
C GLU A 4 8.44 -13.18 18.14
N VAL A 5 8.92 -14.27 17.56
CA VAL A 5 10.35 -14.51 17.33
C VAL A 5 10.62 -14.33 15.85
N ARG A 6 11.42 -13.32 15.49
CA ARG A 6 11.78 -13.00 14.10
C ARG A 6 13.31 -12.98 13.96
N PRO A 7 13.85 -13.35 12.78
CA PRO A 7 15.27 -13.15 12.48
C PRO A 7 15.67 -11.69 12.65
N VAL A 8 16.91 -11.43 13.07
CA VAL A 8 17.48 -10.06 13.14
C VAL A 8 17.88 -9.62 11.73
N ILE A 9 16.87 -9.44 10.88
CA ILE A 9 17.02 -8.91 9.52
C ILE A 9 16.35 -7.55 9.52
N ASP A 10 17.05 -6.56 8.99
CA ASP A 10 16.52 -5.22 8.78
C ASP A 10 15.56 -5.25 7.57
N TRP A 11 14.35 -5.77 7.79
CA TRP A 11 13.31 -5.93 6.78
C TRP A 11 11.97 -5.39 7.28
N ASP A 12 11.35 -4.56 6.47
CA ASP A 12 10.06 -3.90 6.73
C ASP A 12 9.15 -4.00 5.49
N LYS A 13 7.89 -3.55 5.63
CA LYS A 13 6.92 -3.60 4.53
C LYS A 13 7.31 -2.67 3.37
N GLY A 14 8.03 -1.59 3.62
CA GLY A 14 8.57 -0.70 2.59
C GLY A 14 9.61 -1.41 1.71
N LYS A 15 10.58 -2.08 2.32
CA LYS A 15 11.58 -2.89 1.61
C LYS A 15 10.94 -4.01 0.78
N ALA A 16 9.85 -4.59 1.28
CA ALA A 16 9.09 -5.57 0.51
C ALA A 16 8.46 -4.97 -0.76
N VAL A 17 7.89 -3.76 -0.67
CA VAL A 17 7.35 -3.04 -1.83
C VAL A 17 8.46 -2.73 -2.85
N GLU A 18 9.59 -2.20 -2.41
CA GLU A 18 10.73 -1.90 -3.28
C GLU A 18 11.25 -3.16 -3.98
N PHE A 19 11.40 -4.25 -3.23
CA PHE A 19 11.83 -5.54 -3.75
C PHE A 19 10.88 -6.07 -4.84
N LEU A 20 9.57 -5.98 -4.63
CA LEU A 20 8.58 -6.42 -5.64
C LEU A 20 8.64 -5.55 -6.90
N LEU A 21 8.71 -4.24 -6.76
CA LEU A 21 8.81 -3.32 -7.90
C LEU A 21 10.09 -3.53 -8.71
N GLN A 22 11.22 -3.78 -8.03
CA GLN A 22 12.48 -4.08 -8.70
C GLN A 22 12.45 -5.43 -9.39
N SER A 23 12.00 -6.48 -8.67
CA SER A 23 11.99 -7.85 -9.19
C SER A 23 11.07 -8.02 -10.39
N LEU A 24 9.99 -7.25 -10.47
CA LEU A 24 9.06 -7.25 -11.60
C LEU A 24 9.45 -6.27 -12.72
N GLY A 25 10.52 -5.49 -12.57
CA GLY A 25 10.92 -4.46 -13.53
C GLY A 25 9.93 -3.30 -13.64
N LEU A 26 9.19 -3.02 -12.56
CA LEU A 26 8.14 -2.00 -12.49
C LEU A 26 8.58 -0.70 -11.83
N SER A 27 9.82 -0.62 -11.34
CA SER A 27 10.32 0.51 -10.55
C SER A 27 10.23 1.85 -11.26
N ASP A 28 10.40 1.87 -12.58
CA ASP A 28 10.38 3.07 -13.42
C ASP A 28 9.29 2.98 -14.52
N SER A 29 8.25 2.17 -14.30
CA SER A 29 7.19 1.98 -15.30
C SER A 29 6.21 3.15 -15.28
N GLU A 30 6.10 3.87 -16.39
CA GLU A 30 5.07 4.92 -16.56
C GLU A 30 3.66 4.35 -16.78
N ASN A 31 3.55 3.05 -17.06
CA ASN A 31 2.28 2.37 -17.38
C ASN A 31 1.65 1.66 -16.17
N VAL A 32 2.33 1.66 -15.02
CA VAL A 32 1.87 0.98 -13.81
C VAL A 32 1.85 1.95 -12.65
N ILE A 33 0.76 1.93 -11.87
CA ILE A 33 0.62 2.72 -10.66
C ILE A 33 0.50 1.75 -9.47
N PRO A 34 1.57 1.58 -8.67
CA PRO A 34 1.54 0.87 -7.41
C PRO A 34 0.51 1.48 -6.44
N ILE A 35 -0.33 0.62 -5.86
CA ILE A 35 -1.28 0.98 -4.81
C ILE A 35 -1.05 0.03 -3.63
N TYR A 36 -0.79 0.60 -2.45
CA TYR A 36 -0.64 -0.15 -1.21
C TYR A 36 -1.78 0.20 -0.25
N ILE A 37 -2.44 -0.80 0.31
CA ILE A 37 -3.57 -0.64 1.24
C ILE A 37 -3.22 -1.35 2.55
N GLY A 38 -3.28 -0.63 3.68
CA GLY A 38 -2.90 -1.17 4.99
C GLY A 38 -3.60 -0.46 6.15
N ASP A 39 -3.66 -1.09 7.32
CA ASP A 39 -4.46 -0.64 8.48
C ASP A 39 -3.61 -0.37 9.74
N ASP A 40 -2.39 -0.89 9.77
CA ASP A 40 -1.54 -0.92 10.95
C ASP A 40 -0.33 0.02 10.85
N ARG A 41 0.39 0.17 11.97
CA ARG A 41 1.57 1.05 12.02
C ARG A 41 2.73 0.56 11.14
N THR A 42 2.81 -0.73 10.86
CA THR A 42 3.90 -1.28 10.04
C THR A 42 3.69 -1.01 8.55
N ASP A 43 2.47 -0.67 8.13
CA ASP A 43 2.16 -0.24 6.76
C ASP A 43 2.71 1.16 6.44
N GLU A 44 3.03 1.96 7.45
CA GLU A 44 3.64 3.29 7.27
C GLU A 44 4.98 3.23 6.53
N ASP A 45 5.78 2.17 6.73
CA ASP A 45 7.03 1.97 5.99
C ASP A 45 6.76 1.84 4.48
N ALA A 46 5.66 1.17 4.09
CA ALA A 46 5.25 1.06 2.69
C ALA A 46 4.69 2.36 2.14
N PHE A 47 3.88 3.08 2.92
CA PHE A 47 3.35 4.39 2.51
C PHE A 47 4.45 5.41 2.29
N LYS A 48 5.44 5.46 3.19
CA LYS A 48 6.59 6.35 3.11
C LYS A 48 7.39 6.11 1.84
N VAL A 49 7.70 4.86 1.51
CA VAL A 49 8.42 4.50 0.28
C VAL A 49 7.69 5.01 -0.97
N LEU A 50 6.38 4.77 -1.06
CA LEU A 50 5.58 5.22 -2.22
C LEU A 50 5.52 6.74 -2.33
N ARG A 51 5.41 7.44 -1.19
CA ARG A 51 5.37 8.90 -1.12
C ARG A 51 6.70 9.54 -1.48
N GLU A 52 7.79 9.12 -0.85
CA GLU A 52 9.13 9.71 -1.07
C GLU A 52 9.62 9.49 -2.49
N ARG A 53 9.31 8.34 -3.09
CA ARG A 53 9.66 8.04 -4.48
C ARG A 53 8.68 8.63 -5.49
N ASN A 54 7.55 9.17 -5.03
CA ASN A 54 6.45 9.66 -5.87
C ASN A 54 6.04 8.66 -6.96
N CYS A 55 6.03 7.37 -6.62
CA CYS A 55 5.88 6.27 -7.57
C CYS A 55 4.61 5.44 -7.34
N GLY A 56 3.64 5.95 -6.58
CA GLY A 56 2.39 5.25 -6.29
C GLY A 56 1.63 5.89 -5.13
N TYR A 57 0.58 5.19 -4.67
CA TYR A 57 -0.31 5.70 -3.63
C TYR A 57 -0.51 4.71 -2.49
N GLY A 58 -0.27 5.18 -1.27
CA GLY A 58 -0.68 4.51 -0.04
C GLY A 58 -2.11 4.88 0.36
N ILE A 59 -2.87 3.90 0.85
CA ILE A 59 -4.23 4.04 1.38
C ILE A 59 -4.30 3.44 2.79
N LEU A 60 -4.54 4.28 3.80
CA LEU A 60 -4.75 3.85 5.18
C LEU A 60 -6.19 3.34 5.37
N VAL A 61 -6.36 2.21 6.04
CA VAL A 61 -7.67 1.70 6.49
C VAL A 61 -7.83 1.98 7.98
N SER A 62 -8.72 2.92 8.33
CA SER A 62 -8.95 3.29 9.73
C SER A 62 -10.28 4.00 9.92
N GLN A 63 -11.04 3.59 10.95
CA GLN A 63 -12.27 4.28 11.36
C GLN A 63 -12.00 5.60 12.09
N VAL A 64 -10.79 5.75 12.62
CA VAL A 64 -10.36 6.93 13.39
C VAL A 64 -9.24 7.66 12.65
N PRO A 65 -9.18 9.00 12.73
CA PRO A 65 -8.05 9.76 12.20
C PRO A 65 -6.73 9.29 12.84
N LYS A 66 -5.71 9.08 12.00
CA LYS A 66 -4.34 8.75 12.41
C LYS A 66 -3.37 9.63 11.61
N GLU A 67 -2.25 9.99 12.22
CA GLU A 67 -1.11 10.50 11.45
C GLU A 67 -0.60 9.37 10.56
N THR A 68 -0.38 9.65 9.27
CA THR A 68 -0.01 8.66 8.27
C THR A 68 0.69 9.30 7.08
N GLU A 69 1.61 8.57 6.46
CA GLU A 69 2.21 8.89 5.17
C GLU A 69 1.34 8.43 3.98
N ALA A 70 0.20 7.77 4.23
CA ALA A 70 -0.76 7.44 3.17
C ALA A 70 -1.33 8.72 2.51
N PHE A 71 -1.61 8.66 1.21
CA PHE A 71 -2.24 9.78 0.49
C PHE A 71 -3.76 9.82 0.68
N TYR A 72 -4.36 8.64 0.89
CA TYR A 72 -5.79 8.47 1.03
C TYR A 72 -6.12 7.59 2.23
N SER A 73 -7.39 7.59 2.60
CA SER A 73 -7.90 6.71 3.65
C SER A 73 -9.25 6.11 3.29
N LEU A 74 -9.48 4.88 3.75
CA LEU A 74 -10.76 4.18 3.78
C LEU A 74 -11.12 3.89 5.24
N ARG A 75 -12.41 3.82 5.55
CA ARG A 75 -12.87 3.66 6.94
C ARG A 75 -12.61 2.26 7.47
N ASP A 76 -12.88 1.23 6.67
CA ASP A 76 -12.81 -0.16 7.10
C ASP A 76 -12.72 -1.11 5.89
N PRO A 77 -12.57 -2.44 6.10
CA PRO A 77 -12.44 -3.40 5.00
C PRO A 77 -13.62 -3.45 4.03
N SER A 78 -14.81 -2.98 4.41
CA SER A 78 -15.95 -2.91 3.48
C SER A 78 -15.71 -1.87 2.39
N GLU A 79 -15.16 -0.71 2.75
CA GLU A 79 -14.79 0.33 1.77
C GLU A 79 -13.61 -0.12 0.88
N VAL A 80 -12.71 -0.98 1.39
CA VAL A 80 -11.67 -1.61 0.55
C VAL A 80 -12.31 -2.46 -0.55
N MET A 81 -13.34 -3.25 -0.21
CA MET A 81 -14.08 -4.03 -1.19
C MET A 81 -14.79 -3.14 -2.22
N GLU A 82 -15.40 -2.05 -1.79
CA GLU A 82 -16.04 -1.08 -2.68
C GLU A 82 -15.04 -0.41 -3.64
N PHE A 83 -13.86 -0.05 -3.12
CA PHE A 83 -12.76 0.50 -3.90
C PHE A 83 -12.29 -0.47 -4.99
N LEU A 84 -11.98 -1.72 -4.61
CA LEU A 84 -11.55 -2.75 -5.56
C LEU A 84 -12.61 -3.05 -6.62
N ASN A 85 -13.89 -3.12 -6.23
CA ASN A 85 -14.99 -3.28 -7.17
C ASN A 85 -15.12 -2.10 -8.13
N SER A 86 -14.83 -0.89 -7.66
CA SER A 86 -14.81 0.31 -8.51
C SER A 86 -13.69 0.26 -9.55
N LEU A 87 -12.50 -0.24 -9.19
CA LEU A 87 -11.42 -0.47 -10.16
C LEU A 87 -11.81 -1.49 -11.24
N VAL A 88 -12.47 -2.58 -10.84
CA VAL A 88 -12.96 -3.61 -11.79
C VAL A 88 -14.01 -3.03 -12.74
N ARG A 89 -14.98 -2.26 -12.21
CA ARG A 89 -15.98 -1.57 -13.02
C ARG A 89 -15.34 -0.58 -14.00
N TRP A 90 -14.43 0.25 -13.50
CA TRP A 90 -13.69 1.21 -14.32
C TRP A 90 -13.00 0.51 -15.50
N LYS A 91 -12.25 -0.57 -15.25
CA LYS A 91 -11.58 -1.35 -16.30
C LYS A 91 -12.56 -1.90 -17.35
N LYS A 92 -13.76 -2.33 -16.96
CA LYS A 92 -14.79 -2.83 -17.90
C LYS A 92 -15.38 -1.73 -18.78
N HIS A 93 -15.42 -0.49 -18.31
CA HIS A 93 -15.91 0.66 -19.07
C HIS A 93 -14.84 1.32 -19.94
N SER A 94 -13.56 1.09 -19.64
CA SER A 94 -12.42 1.59 -20.43
C SER A 94 -11.99 0.65 -21.56
N LEU A 95 -12.65 -0.50 -21.70
CA LEU A 95 -12.53 -1.45 -22.83
C LEU A 95 -13.70 -1.25 -23.80
#